data_AF-A0A255PCZ9-F1
#
_entry.id   AF-A0A255PCZ9-F1
#
_cell.length_a   1.000
_cell.length_b   1.000
_cell.length_c   1.000
_cell.angle_alpha   90.00
_cell.angle_beta   90.00
_cell.angle_gamma   90.00
#
_symmetry.space_group_name_H-M   'P 1'
#
loop_
_entity.id
_entity.type
_entity.pdbx_description
1 polymer ?
#
loop_
_entity_poly.entity_id
_entity_poly.type
_entity_poly.pdbx_seq_one_letter_code
_entity_poly.pdbx_strand_id
1 'polypeptide(L)'
;MRIMPLGDSITVGVNGTGVAGCRAGLLGGLHRLGHDIDFVGPIVNAFEQQGDPDHAAISGITVQGLAALLPQWVPAARPDWVLLHIGANNMYGPDHIAAPSHQRSFVESR
;
A
#
# COMPACT_ATOMS: atom_id res chain seq x y z
N MET A 1 9.45 8.11 -11.33
CA MET A 1 8.22 8.55 -10.62
C MET A 1 8.07 7.72 -9.37
N ARG A 2 7.80 8.35 -8.23
CA ARG A 2 7.75 7.71 -6.91
C ARG A 2 6.32 7.34 -6.55
N ILE A 3 6.04 6.06 -6.39
CA ILE A 3 4.72 5.58 -5.98
C ILE A 3 4.84 4.94 -4.59
N MET A 4 3.96 5.29 -3.66
CA MET A 4 3.84 4.59 -2.38
C MET A 4 2.72 3.54 -2.45
N PRO A 5 3.04 2.23 -2.45
CA PRO A 5 2.04 1.18 -2.30
C PRO A 5 1.57 1.11 -0.84
N LEU A 6 0.36 1.55 -0.56
CA LEU A 6 -0.21 1.70 0.77
C LEU A 6 -1.35 0.70 0.97
N GLY A 7 -1.30 -0.15 2.00
CA GLY A 7 -2.38 -1.13 2.18
C GLY A 7 -2.18 -2.17 3.27
N ASP A 8 -2.81 -3.33 3.07
CA ASP A 8 -2.76 -4.48 3.98
C ASP A 8 -2.00 -5.68 3.38
N SER A 9 -2.33 -6.90 3.82
CA SER A 9 -1.73 -8.16 3.37
C SER A 9 -1.75 -8.37 1.85
N ILE A 10 -2.72 -7.79 1.14
CA ILE A 10 -2.82 -7.86 -0.34
C ILE A 10 -1.67 -7.07 -0.98
N THR A 11 -1.32 -5.92 -0.41
CA THR A 11 -0.19 -5.09 -0.83
C THR A 11 1.14 -5.71 -0.37
N VAL A 12 1.18 -6.29 0.83
CA VAL A 12 2.37 -7.04 1.31
C VAL A 12 2.66 -8.22 0.37
N GLY A 13 1.64 -8.95 -0.08
CA GLY A 13 1.79 -10.13 -0.93
C GLY A 13 1.79 -11.46 -0.18
N VAL A 14 1.14 -11.52 0.98
CA VAL A 14 1.03 -12.75 1.76
C VAL A 14 0.25 -13.81 0.97
N ASN A 15 0.72 -15.07 0.99
CA ASN A 15 0.13 -16.24 0.32
C ASN A 15 0.14 -16.23 -1.23
N GLY A 16 0.87 -15.32 -1.88
CA GLY A 16 1.06 -15.31 -3.34
C GLY A 16 2.23 -16.17 -3.82
N THR A 17 2.21 -16.60 -5.09
CA THR A 17 3.39 -17.11 -5.80
C THR A 17 4.30 -15.93 -6.13
N GLY A 18 5.14 -15.56 -5.17
CA GLY A 18 5.90 -14.31 -5.16
C GLY A 18 5.39 -13.37 -4.07
N VAL A 19 6.32 -12.83 -3.27
CA VAL A 19 6.00 -11.99 -2.10
C VAL A 19 5.71 -10.53 -2.45
N ALA A 20 5.40 -10.24 -3.72
CA ALA A 20 5.19 -8.89 -4.24
C ALA A 20 3.72 -8.44 -4.21
N GLY A 21 2.76 -9.36 -4.02
CA GLY A 21 1.33 -9.03 -3.99
C GLY A 21 0.86 -8.29 -5.24
N CYS A 22 -0.02 -7.29 -5.06
CA CYS A 22 -0.49 -6.46 -6.18
C CYS A 22 0.60 -5.58 -6.81
N ARG A 23 1.76 -5.40 -6.16
CA ARG A 23 2.83 -4.50 -6.61
C ARG A 23 3.51 -5.00 -7.87
N ALA A 24 3.77 -6.30 -8.00
CA ALA A 24 4.41 -6.88 -9.19
C ALA A 24 3.61 -6.63 -10.48
N GLY A 25 2.28 -6.78 -10.43
CA GLY A 25 1.41 -6.54 -11.59
C GLY A 25 1.43 -5.08 -12.04
N LEU A 26 1.37 -4.16 -11.06
CA LEU A 26 1.44 -2.73 -11.31
C LEU A 26 2.79 -2.32 -11.90
N LEU A 27 3.90 -2.72 -11.25
CA LEU A 27 5.26 -2.38 -11.67
C LEU A 27 5.52 -2.87 -13.10
N GLY A 28 5.21 -4.14 -13.37
CA GLY A 28 5.37 -4.71 -14.71
C GLY A 28 4.49 -4.04 -15.77
N GLY A 29 3.27 -3.63 -15.41
CA GLY A 29 2.38 -2.87 -16.30
C GLY A 29 2.93 -1.49 -16.66
N LEU A 30 3.38 -0.73 -15.65
CA LEU A 30 3.92 0.61 -15.84
C LEU A 30 5.25 0.60 -16.61
N HIS A 31 6.12 -0.37 -16.34
CA HIS A 31 7.36 -0.55 -17.10
C HIS A 31 7.08 -0.88 -18.58
N ARG A 32 6.09 -1.72 -18.87
CA ARG A 32 5.68 -2.00 -20.26
C ARG A 32 5.14 -0.77 -20.99
N LEU A 33 4.58 0.19 -20.26
CA LEU A 33 4.14 1.48 -20.81
C LEU A 33 5.28 2.51 -20.91
N GLY A 34 6.51 2.14 -20.53
CA GLY A 34 7.68 3.02 -20.60
C GLY A 34 7.83 3.98 -19.43
N HIS A 35 7.10 3.76 -18.33
CA HIS A 35 7.28 4.55 -17.11
C HIS A 35 8.39 3.97 -16.24
N ASP A 36 9.27 4.85 -15.76
CA ASP A 36 10.29 4.52 -14.76
C ASP A 36 9.71 4.73 -13.35
N ILE A 37 9.49 3.65 -12.63
CA ILE A 37 8.79 3.61 -11.35
C ILE A 37 9.75 3.23 -10.24
N ASP A 38 9.65 3.98 -9.14
CA ASP A 38 10.35 3.76 -7.88
C ASP A 38 9.27 3.61 -6.80
N PHE A 39 9.12 2.42 -6.23
CA PHE A 39 8.26 2.24 -5.07
C PHE A 39 8.94 2.78 -3.83
N VAL A 40 8.14 3.40 -2.96
CA VAL A 40 8.67 4.07 -1.77
C VAL A 40 7.79 3.76 -0.57
N GLY A 41 8.44 3.53 0.57
CA GLY A 41 7.73 3.26 1.81
C GLY A 41 8.69 2.95 2.95
N PRO A 42 8.18 2.88 4.18
CA PRO A 42 8.99 2.59 5.36
C PRO A 42 9.35 1.11 5.51
N ILE A 43 8.74 0.22 4.71
CA ILE A 43 8.92 -1.22 4.82
C ILE A 43 9.53 -1.74 3.53
N VAL A 44 10.54 -2.60 3.68
CA VAL A 44 11.21 -3.30 2.58
C VAL A 44 10.92 -4.79 2.74
N ASN A 45 10.29 -5.42 1.75
CA ASN A 45 10.08 -6.86 1.78
C ASN A 45 11.36 -7.62 1.40
N ALA A 46 12.15 -8.02 2.40
CA ALA A 46 13.43 -8.71 2.19
C ALA A 46 13.31 -10.06 1.43
N PHE A 47 12.11 -10.65 1.36
CA PHE A 47 11.90 -11.90 0.61
C PHE A 47 11.66 -11.66 -0.88
N GLU A 48 11.46 -10.41 -1.31
CA GLU A 48 11.23 -10.03 -2.71
C GLU A 48 12.57 -9.84 -3.42
N GLN A 49 13.02 -10.89 -4.12
CA GLN A 49 14.35 -10.90 -4.74
C GLN A 49 14.41 -10.17 -6.10
N GLN A 50 13.25 -9.80 -6.66
CA GLN A 50 13.14 -9.19 -7.99
C GLN A 50 12.07 -8.10 -7.96
N GLY A 51 12.31 -7.01 -8.68
CA GLY A 51 11.41 -5.87 -8.73
C GLY A 51 11.80 -4.80 -7.72
N ASP A 52 10.79 -4.24 -7.07
CA ASP A 52 10.93 -3.15 -6.11
C ASP A 52 10.22 -3.51 -4.79
N PRO A 53 10.98 -3.84 -3.73
CA PRO A 53 10.47 -4.39 -2.49
C PRO A 53 9.85 -3.35 -1.55
N ASP A 54 9.92 -2.06 -1.88
CA ASP A 54 9.51 -0.99 -0.97
C ASP A 54 7.98 -0.82 -0.95
N HIS A 55 7.41 -0.71 0.26
CA HIS A 55 5.97 -0.50 0.45
C HIS A 55 5.61 0.12 1.81
N ALA A 56 4.36 0.52 1.95
CA ALA A 56 3.73 1.05 3.16
C ALA A 56 2.52 0.19 3.54
N ALA A 57 2.74 -1.09 3.87
CA ALA A 57 1.64 -2.02 4.10
C ALA A 57 1.88 -2.95 5.29
N ILE A 58 0.81 -3.22 6.05
CA ILE A 58 0.83 -4.07 7.23
C ILE A 58 -0.31 -5.09 7.15
N SER A 59 0.02 -6.38 7.18
CA SER A 59 -0.97 -7.45 7.16
C SER A 59 -1.96 -7.33 8.34
N GLY A 60 -3.26 -7.46 8.05
CA GLY A 60 -4.31 -7.38 9.07
C GLY A 60 -4.70 -5.95 9.50
N ILE A 61 -4.01 -4.91 9.02
CA ILE A 61 -4.32 -3.54 9.43
C ILE A 61 -5.68 -3.09 8.90
N THR A 62 -6.41 -2.34 9.71
CA THR A 62 -7.66 -1.68 9.31
C THR A 62 -7.39 -0.34 8.66
N VAL A 63 -8.40 0.24 8.02
CA VAL A 63 -8.36 1.60 7.47
C VAL A 63 -7.84 2.61 8.49
N GLN A 64 -8.42 2.63 9.70
CA GLN A 64 -8.10 3.62 10.72
C GLN A 64 -6.68 3.43 11.27
N GLY A 65 -6.27 2.17 11.46
CA GLY A 65 -4.90 1.86 11.86
C GLY A 65 -3.89 2.38 10.85
N LEU A 66 -4.16 2.21 9.55
CA LEU A 66 -3.29 2.68 8.49
C LEU A 66 -3.31 4.20 8.34
N ALA A 67 -4.48 4.83 8.44
CA ALA A 67 -4.64 6.28 8.37
C ALA A 67 -3.82 7.01 9.45
N ALA A 68 -3.73 6.43 10.66
CA ALA A 68 -2.91 6.97 11.75
C ALA A 68 -1.39 7.00 11.44
N LEU A 69 -0.93 6.23 10.45
CA LEU A 69 0.49 6.13 10.08
C LEU A 69 0.88 7.10 8.94
N LEU A 70 -0.08 7.67 8.20
CA LEU A 70 0.23 8.55 7.06
C LEU A 70 1.04 9.80 7.42
N PRO A 71 0.75 10.51 8.54
CA PRO A 71 1.44 11.76 8.84
C PRO A 71 2.96 11.58 9.03
N GLN A 72 3.41 10.37 9.38
CA GLN A 72 4.83 10.04 9.44
C GLN A 72 5.35 9.47 8.12
N TRP A 73 4.60 8.57 7.47
CA TRP A 73 5.11 7.81 6.33
C TRP A 73 5.17 8.61 5.04
N VAL A 74 4.14 9.40 4.74
CA VAL A 74 4.06 10.17 3.49
C VAL A 74 5.16 11.24 3.42
N PRO A 75 5.39 12.08 4.45
CA PRO A 75 6.48 13.06 4.39
C PRO A 75 7.87 12.42 4.36
N ALA A 76 8.07 11.29 5.03
CA ALA A 76 9.36 10.60 5.05
C ALA A 76 9.72 10.02 3.67
N ALA A 77 8.75 9.38 3.01
CA ALA A 77 8.96 8.73 1.72
C ALA A 77 8.85 9.68 0.52
N ARG A 78 8.18 10.83 0.67
CA ARG A 78 7.96 11.82 -0.41
C ARG A 78 7.49 11.18 -1.73
N PRO A 79 6.35 10.48 -1.76
CA PRO A 79 5.81 9.92 -3.00
C PRO A 79 5.20 11.00 -3.90
N ASP A 80 5.23 10.78 -5.22
CA ASP A 80 4.44 11.55 -6.20
C ASP A 80 2.98 11.08 -6.18
N TRP A 81 2.76 9.77 -6.02
CA TRP A 81 1.45 9.13 -5.99
C TRP A 81 1.35 8.12 -4.85
N VAL A 82 0.17 8.03 -4.23
CA VAL A 82 -0.16 6.96 -3.27
C VAL A 82 -1.15 6.02 -3.92
N LEU A 83 -0.81 4.74 -4.03
CA LEU A 83 -1.75 3.70 -4.42
C LEU A 83 -2.30 3.03 -3.16
N LEU A 84 -3.58 3.25 -2.87
CA LEU A 84 -4.24 2.73 -1.68
C LEU A 84 -5.06 1.45 -2.00
N HIS A 85 -4.77 0.36 -1.29
CA HIS A 85 -5.60 -0.85 -1.27
C HIS A 85 -5.80 -1.33 0.17
N ILE A 86 -6.94 -0.99 0.77
CA ILE A 86 -7.23 -1.24 2.19
C ILE A 86 -8.74 -1.45 2.41
N GLY A 87 -9.09 -2.12 3.50
CA GLY A 87 -10.48 -2.23 3.99
C GLY A 87 -11.00 -3.65 4.10
N ALA A 88 -10.28 -4.65 3.56
CA ALA A 88 -10.64 -6.06 3.71
C ALA A 88 -10.73 -6.45 5.19
N ASN A 89 -9.76 -6.01 6.02
CA ASN A 89 -9.74 -6.33 7.44
C ASN A 89 -10.87 -5.67 8.25
N ASN A 90 -11.40 -4.54 7.78
CA ASN A 90 -12.57 -3.91 8.42
C ASN A 90 -13.83 -4.76 8.31
N MET A 91 -13.92 -5.66 7.32
CA MET A 91 -15.08 -6.54 7.13
C MET A 91 -15.26 -7.57 8.23
N TYR A 92 -14.18 -7.89 8.96
CA TYR A 92 -14.23 -8.82 10.08
C TYR A 92 -14.62 -8.16 11.41
N GLY A 93 -14.76 -6.83 11.43
CA GLY A 93 -15.11 -6.05 12.62
C GLY A 93 -16.59 -5.63 12.67
N PRO A 94 -17.06 -5.17 13.85
CA PRO A 94 -18.43 -4.71 14.03
C PRO A 94 -18.79 -3.51 13.13
N ASP A 95 -17.80 -2.71 12.72
CA ASP A 95 -17.97 -1.47 11.93
C ASP A 95 -17.72 -1.66 10.42
N HIS A 96 -17.94 -2.86 9.87
CA HIS A 96 -17.68 -3.17 8.46
C HIS A 96 -18.40 -2.22 7.48
N ILE A 97 -19.61 -1.75 7.81
CA ILE A 97 -20.41 -0.86 6.96
C ILE A 97 -19.77 0.54 6.80
N ALA A 98 -18.90 0.95 7.73
CA ALA A 98 -18.26 2.26 7.74
C ALA A 98 -16.93 2.31 6.95
N ALA A 99 -16.47 1.20 6.37
CA ALA A 99 -15.20 1.16 5.64
C ALA A 99 -15.09 2.21 4.50
N PRO A 100 -16.14 2.45 3.68
CA PRO A 100 -16.08 3.51 2.65
C PRO A 100 -15.97 4.92 3.22
N SER A 101 -16.64 5.22 4.34
CA SER A 101 -16.54 6.54 5.00
C SER A 101 -15.14 6.76 5.59
N HIS A 102 -14.47 5.72 6.08
CA HIS A 102 -13.12 5.86 6.61
C HIS A 102 -12.07 6.08 5.53
N GLN A 103 -12.30 5.63 4.28
CA GLN A 103 -11.38 5.91 3.18
C GLN A 103 -11.25 7.42 2.88
N ARG A 104 -12.26 8.24 3.23
CA ARG A 104 -12.16 9.72 3.10
C ARG A 104 -11.09 10.34 3.99
N SER A 105 -10.74 9.71 5.11
CA SER A 105 -9.69 10.21 6.00
C SER A 105 -8.30 10.29 5.34
N PHE A 106 -8.05 9.51 4.29
CA PHE A 106 -6.80 9.57 3.51
C PHE A 106 -6.72 10.79 2.58
N VAL A 107 -7.86 11.42 2.25
CA VAL A 107 -7.91 12.60 1.35
C VAL A 107 -7.96 13.90 2.15
N GLU A 108 -8.50 13.84 3.36
CA GLU A 108 -8.74 15.02 4.22
C GLU A 108 -7.60 15.30 5.21
N SER A 109 -6.65 14.38 5.38
CA SER A 109 -5.42 14.61 6.16
C SER A 109 -4.45 15.51 5.38
N ARG A 110 -4.67 16.82 5.46
CA ARG A 110 -3.71 17.85 5.07
C ARG A 110 -2.68 18.10 6.15
#